data_AF-A0A928W381-F1
#
_entry.id   AF-A0A928W381-F1
#
_cell.length_a   1.000
_cell.length_b   1.000
_cell.length_c   1.000
_cell.angle_alpha   90.00
_cell.angle_beta   90.00
_cell.angle_gamma   90.00
#
_symmetry.space_group_name_H-M   'P 1'
#
loop_
_entity.id
_entity.type
_entity.pdbx_description
1 polymer ?
#
loop_
_entity_poly.entity_id
_entity_poly.type
_entity_poly.pdbx_seq_one_letter_code
_entity_poly.pdbx_strand_id
1 'polypeptide(L)'
;MTEYRCTRNASYTCDCYGRDDITARQGYYIHAESEEEAWQQMAIRYPEETTAGFTVQDWSERSGKSITIFKVERDEAGNKILINKEGKKAITNDEGDIVGYED
;
A
#
# COMPACT_ATOMS: atom_id res chain seq x y z
N MET A 1 -15.97 6.59 -0.11
CA MET A 1 -15.24 5.68 0.79
C MET A 1 -15.54 4.25 0.42
N THR A 2 -14.47 3.49 0.27
CA THR A 2 -14.38 2.19 -0.38
C THR A 2 -13.64 1.29 0.61
N GLU A 3 -14.10 0.06 0.83
CA GLU A 3 -13.40 -0.85 1.73
C GLU A 3 -12.30 -1.56 0.94
N TYR A 4 -11.09 -1.58 1.49
CA TYR A 4 -9.93 -2.25 0.90
C TYR A 4 -9.41 -3.31 1.84
N ARG A 5 -9.17 -4.51 1.31
CA ARG A 5 -8.44 -5.56 2.02
C ARG A 5 -6.97 -5.46 1.68
N CYS A 6 -6.18 -4.99 2.64
CA CYS A 6 -4.74 -4.85 2.52
C CYS A 6 -4.02 -6.02 3.20
N THR A 7 -3.21 -6.75 2.45
CA THR A 7 -2.46 -7.91 2.96
C THR A 7 -0.97 -7.58 2.99
N ARG A 8 -0.31 -7.84 4.12
CA ARG A 8 1.16 -7.72 4.22
C ARG A 8 1.80 -8.72 3.28
N ASN A 9 2.84 -8.33 2.54
CA ASN A 9 3.58 -9.24 1.66
C ASN A 9 4.82 -9.84 2.35
N ALA A 10 5.36 -9.17 3.36
CA ALA A 10 6.49 -9.71 4.13
C ALA A 10 6.09 -11.04 4.81
N SER A 11 6.98 -12.03 4.77
CA SER A 11 6.74 -13.34 5.37
C SER A 11 6.43 -13.22 6.86
N TYR A 12 5.45 -13.98 7.35
CA TYR A 12 5.23 -14.05 8.79
C TYR A 12 6.43 -14.69 9.47
N THR A 13 6.80 -14.16 10.63
CA THR A 13 7.89 -14.69 11.45
C THR A 13 7.48 -15.94 12.21
N CYS A 14 6.17 -16.24 12.30
CA CYS A 14 5.65 -17.50 12.82
C CYS A 14 5.64 -18.62 11.76
N ASP A 15 5.80 -19.86 12.22
CA ASP A 15 5.49 -21.04 11.42
C ASP A 15 3.98 -21.28 11.45
N CYS A 16 3.27 -20.54 10.61
CA CYS A 16 1.82 -20.45 10.62
C CYS A 16 1.27 -20.50 9.19
N TYR A 17 0.04 -20.98 9.05
CA TYR A 17 -0.63 -21.02 7.74
C TYR A 17 -0.76 -19.60 7.20
N GLY A 18 -0.26 -19.36 5.98
CA GLY A 18 -0.10 -18.04 5.40
C GLY A 18 1.30 -17.42 5.58
N ARG A 19 2.28 -18.14 6.15
CA ARG A 19 3.69 -17.68 6.19
C ARG A 19 4.24 -17.33 4.81
N ASP A 20 4.00 -18.19 3.82
CA ASP A 20 4.45 -18.00 2.43
C ASP A 20 3.29 -17.78 1.47
N ASP A 21 2.07 -18.18 1.86
CA ASP A 21 0.87 -18.03 1.03
C ASP A 21 0.08 -16.77 1.41
N ILE A 22 0.17 -15.73 0.58
CA ILE A 22 -0.47 -14.43 0.83
C ILE A 22 -2.00 -14.56 0.79
N THR A 23 -2.57 -15.51 0.03
CA THR A 23 -4.03 -15.67 -0.11
C THR A 23 -4.68 -16.21 1.15
N ALA A 24 -3.92 -17.01 1.92
CA ALA A 24 -4.32 -17.56 3.20
C ALA A 24 -4.24 -16.55 4.36
N ARG A 25 -3.62 -15.38 4.17
CA ARG A 25 -3.47 -14.38 5.24
C ARG A 25 -4.78 -13.61 5.46
N GLN A 26 -5.16 -13.40 6.71
CA GLN A 26 -6.18 -12.40 7.02
C GLN A 26 -5.64 -11.00 6.69
N GLY A 27 -6.33 -10.30 5.81
CA GLY A 27 -5.97 -8.94 5.42
C GLY A 27 -6.52 -7.92 6.43
N TYR A 28 -6.00 -6.71 6.37
CA TYR A 28 -6.50 -5.54 7.10
C TYR A 28 -7.56 -4.85 6.26
N TYR A 29 -8.75 -4.67 6.83
CA TYR A 29 -9.84 -3.96 6.17
C TYR A 29 -9.70 -2.48 6.49
N ILE A 30 -9.44 -1.67 5.47
CA ILE A 30 -9.19 -0.25 5.57
C ILE A 30 -10.22 0.47 4.71
N HIS A 31 -10.94 1.41 5.31
CA HIS A 31 -11.80 2.31 4.56
C HIS A 31 -10.96 3.45 4.04
N ALA A 32 -10.90 3.58 2.71
CA ALA A 32 -10.13 4.62 2.07
C ALA A 32 -10.86 5.16 0.84
N GLU A 33 -10.44 6.31 0.34
CA GLU A 33 -10.97 6.85 -0.93
C GLU A 33 -10.32 6.21 -2.16
N SER A 34 -9.16 5.56 -2.00
CA SER A 34 -8.40 4.91 -3.06
C SER A 34 -7.50 3.78 -2.54
N GLU A 35 -7.08 2.88 -3.43
CA GLU A 35 -6.14 1.79 -3.11
C GLU A 35 -4.82 2.34 -2.54
N GLU A 36 -4.39 3.50 -3.06
CA GLU A 36 -3.17 4.20 -2.63
C GLU A 36 -3.29 4.69 -1.18
N GLU A 37 -4.42 5.27 -0.80
CA GLU A 37 -4.68 5.72 0.57
C GLU A 37 -4.76 4.53 1.53
N ALA A 38 -5.39 3.43 1.12
CA ALA A 38 -5.40 2.19 1.91
C ALA A 38 -3.98 1.62 2.11
N TRP A 39 -3.14 1.68 1.07
CA TRP A 39 -1.74 1.28 1.15
C TRP A 39 -0.93 2.20 2.07
N GLN A 40 -1.15 3.52 2.00
CA GLN A 40 -0.46 4.49 2.86
C GLN A 40 -0.77 4.24 4.33
N GLN A 41 -2.03 3.98 4.68
CA GLN A 41 -2.40 3.60 6.05
C GLN A 41 -1.67 2.32 6.49
N MET A 42 -1.44 1.36 5.59
CA MET A 42 -0.61 0.19 5.88
C MET A 42 0.88 0.53 6.04
N ALA A 43 1.43 1.40 5.20
CA ALA A 43 2.82 1.82 5.28
C ALA A 43 3.12 2.60 6.56
N ILE A 44 2.17 3.43 7.04
CA ILE A 44 2.28 4.11 8.34
C ILE A 44 2.24 3.08 9.48
N ARG A 45 1.39 2.06 9.36
CA ARG A 45 1.24 1.01 10.38
C ARG A 45 2.40 0.01 10.41
N TYR A 46 3.02 -0.26 9.26
CA TYR A 46 4.08 -1.26 9.07
C TYR A 46 5.25 -0.68 8.24
N PRO A 47 5.95 0.35 8.72
CA PRO A 47 6.96 1.04 7.94
C PRO A 47 8.13 0.14 7.51
N GLU A 48 8.49 -0.84 8.34
CA GLU A 48 9.57 -1.81 8.06
C GLU A 48 9.21 -2.80 6.94
N GLU A 49 7.93 -2.94 6.61
CA GLU A 49 7.43 -3.89 5.61
C GLU A 49 7.06 -3.20 4.29
N THR A 50 7.18 -1.88 4.24
CA THR A 50 6.93 -1.07 3.04
C THR A 50 7.79 -1.54 1.86
N THR A 51 9.02 -2.00 2.11
CA THR A 51 9.92 -2.56 1.09
C THR A 51 9.42 -3.89 0.52
N ALA A 52 8.78 -4.73 1.34
CA ALA A 52 8.10 -5.94 0.86
C ALA A 52 6.75 -5.61 0.18
N GLY A 53 6.17 -4.47 0.54
CA GLY A 53 4.92 -3.95 0.02
C GLY A 53 3.69 -4.57 0.68
N PHE A 54 2.53 -4.06 0.26
CA PHE A 54 1.22 -4.54 0.68
C PHE A 54 0.39 -4.82 -0.56
N THR A 55 -0.31 -5.95 -0.56
CA THR A 55 -1.32 -6.25 -1.57
C THR A 55 -2.62 -5.59 -1.16
N VAL A 56 -3.00 -4.52 -1.84
CA VAL A 56 -4.31 -3.89 -1.66
C VAL A 56 -5.28 -4.50 -2.67
N GLN A 57 -6.46 -4.89 -2.20
CA GLN A 57 -7.57 -5.32 -3.02
C GLN A 57 -8.79 -4.49 -2.64
N ASP A 58 -9.45 -3.87 -3.61
CA ASP A 58 -10.80 -3.35 -3.40
C ASP A 58 -11.68 -4.49 -2.91
N TRP A 59 -12.21 -4.30 -1.72
CA TRP A 59 -13.13 -5.22 -1.06
C TRP A 59 -14.57 -4.70 -1.09
N SER A 60 -14.78 -3.51 -1.67
CA SER A 60 -16.06 -3.14 -2.25
C SER A 60 -16.43 -4.21 -3.26
N GLU A 61 -17.71 -4.51 -3.40
CA GLU A 61 -18.21 -5.71 -4.09
C GLU A 61 -17.84 -5.82 -5.60
N ARG A 62 -16.90 -5.02 -6.15
CA ARG A 62 -16.68 -4.88 -7.60
C ARG A 62 -15.27 -4.65 -8.19
N SER A 63 -14.11 -4.48 -7.55
CA SER A 63 -12.90 -4.16 -8.35
C SER A 63 -11.52 -4.61 -7.84
N GLY A 64 -11.17 -5.89 -8.04
CA GLY A 64 -9.79 -6.35 -7.92
C GLY A 64 -8.80 -5.65 -8.88
N LYS A 65 -8.22 -4.53 -8.46
CA LYS A 65 -6.93 -4.01 -8.93
C LYS A 65 -5.94 -4.07 -7.77
N SER A 66 -4.67 -4.18 -8.11
CA SER A 66 -3.56 -4.29 -7.16
C SER A 66 -2.44 -3.36 -7.64
N ILE A 67 -2.27 -2.22 -6.98
CA ILE A 67 -1.18 -1.28 -7.26
C ILE A 67 0.09 -1.75 -6.51
N THR A 68 1.23 -1.80 -7.21
CA THR A 68 2.55 -2.09 -6.60
C THR A 68 3.48 -0.89 -6.75
N ILE A 69 3.84 -0.26 -5.63
CA ILE A 69 4.88 0.78 -5.60
C ILE A 69 6.25 0.13 -5.73
N PHE A 70 7.05 0.61 -6.68
CA PHE A 70 8.38 0.11 -6.99
C PHE A 70 9.48 0.88 -6.23
N LYS A 71 9.28 2.18 -6.01
CA LYS A 71 10.30 3.05 -5.42
C LYS A 71 9.66 4.16 -4.60
N VAL A 72 10.33 4.55 -3.51
CA VAL A 72 9.97 5.71 -2.71
C VAL A 72 11.15 6.67 -2.70
N GLU A 73 10.92 7.91 -3.11
CA GLU A 73 11.89 9.00 -3.10
C GLU A 73 11.40 10.15 -2.21
N ARG A 74 12.24 11.14 -1.97
CA ARG A 74 11.85 12.38 -1.28
C ARG A 74 12.21 13.58 -2.14
N ASP A 75 11.30 14.53 -2.21
CA ASP A 75 11.51 15.81 -2.88
C ASP A 75 12.28 16.80 -1.98
N GLU A 76 12.76 17.92 -2.55
CA GLU A 76 13.43 19.00 -1.82
C GLU A 76 12.54 19.62 -0.72
N ALA A 77 11.22 19.56 -0.89
CA ALA A 77 10.25 19.97 0.13
C ALA A 77 10.06 18.95 1.28
N GLY A 78 10.71 17.79 1.22
CA GLY A 78 10.55 16.71 2.20
C GLY A 78 9.36 15.78 1.95
N ASN A 79 8.57 16.04 0.90
CA ASN A 79 7.45 15.20 0.48
C ASN A 79 7.94 13.84 -0.02
N LYS A 80 7.21 12.77 0.25
CA LYS A 80 7.52 11.43 -0.29
C LYS A 80 6.94 11.29 -1.68
N ILE A 81 7.75 10.81 -2.61
CA ILE A 81 7.34 10.51 -3.98
C ILE A 81 7.26 8.98 -4.11
N LEU A 82 6.05 8.45 -4.25
CA LEU A 82 5.77 7.04 -4.45
C LEU A 82 5.72 6.75 -5.95
N ILE A 83 6.59 5.90 -6.45
CA ILE A 83 6.69 5.59 -7.88
C ILE A 83 6.26 4.15 -8.11
N ASN A 84 5.26 3.94 -8.96
CA ASN A 84 4.80 2.60 -9.33
C ASN A 84 5.69 1.96 -10.43
N LYS A 85 5.49 0.67 -10.72
CA LYS A 85 6.24 -0.03 -11.78
C LYS A 85 6.01 0.52 -13.19
N GLU A 86 4.96 1.30 -13.40
CA GLU A 86 4.63 1.94 -14.67
C GLU A 86 5.28 3.32 -14.82
N GLY A 87 5.97 3.81 -13.77
CA GLY A 87 6.64 5.12 -13.75
C GLY A 87 5.78 6.24 -13.16
N LYS A 88 4.50 5.98 -12.86
CA LYS A 88 3.59 6.97 -12.27
C LYS A 88 4.01 7.32 -10.86
N LYS A 89 3.91 8.61 -10.53
CA LYS A 89 4.34 9.15 -9.25
C LYS A 89 3.17 9.74 -8.49
N ALA A 90 3.06 9.40 -7.20
CA ALA A 90 2.19 10.05 -6.24
C ALA A 90 3.05 10.80 -5.21
N ILE A 91 2.76 12.07 -4.98
CA ILE A 91 3.49 12.93 -4.05
C ILE A 91 2.66 13.04 -2.78
N THR A 92 3.27 12.74 -1.63
CA THR A 92 2.61 12.72 -0.33
C THR A 92 3.33 13.63 0.66
N ASN A 93 2.58 14.34 1.50
CA ASN A 93 3.15 15.09 2.62
C ASN A 93 3.61 14.14 3.76
N ASP A 94 4.13 14.69 4.85
CA ASP A 94 4.57 13.90 6.02
C ASP A 94 3.40 13.30 6.81
N GLU A 95 2.19 13.89 6.68
CA GLU A 95 0.94 13.40 7.27
C GLU A 95 0.34 12.21 6.50
N GLY A 96 0.82 11.95 5.29
CA GLY A 96 0.37 10.86 4.42
C GLY A 96 -0.69 11.27 3.40
N ASP A 97 -1.12 12.53 3.36
CA ASP A 97 -2.05 13.03 2.35
C ASP A 97 -1.37 13.13 0.98
N ILE A 98 -2.13 12.80 -0.06
CA ILE A 98 -1.67 12.95 -1.44
C ILE A 98 -1.83 14.42 -1.85
N VAL A 99 -0.71 15.06 -2.16
CA VAL A 99 -0.64 16.47 -2.55
C VAL A 99 -0.42 16.65 -4.05
N GLY A 100 -0.16 15.57 -4.80
CA GLY A 100 -0.01 15.64 -6.25
C GLY A 100 0.20 14.28 -6.92
N TYR A 101 0.02 14.27 -8.23
CA TYR A 101 0.30 13.13 -9.10
C TYR A 101 1.10 13.62 -10.32
N GLU A 102 2.08 12.83 -10.76
CA GLU A 102 2.78 13.01 -12.03
C GLU A 102 2.72 11.70 -12.84
N ASP A 103 2.49 11.84 -14.15
CA ASP A 103 2.50 10.75 -15.13
C ASP A 103 3.84 10.70 -15.88
#